data_AF-A0A6I1W1Z6-F1
#
_entry.id   AF-A0A6I1W1Z6-F1
#
_cell.length_a   1.000
_cell.length_b   1.000
_cell.length_c   1.000
_cell.angle_alpha   90.00
_cell.angle_beta   90.00
_cell.angle_gamma   90.00
#
_symmetry.space_group_name_H-M   'P 1'
#
loop_
_entity.id
_entity.type
_entity.pdbx_description
1 polymer ?
#
loop_
_entity_poly.entity_id
_entity_poly.type
_entity_poly.pdbx_seq_one_letter_code
_entity_poly.pdbx_strand_id
1 'polypeptide(L)'
;MESTHPTVAKERLLESARRLFCREGIHATGVSRLLSEAKVARRTLYESYGSKENLLRAVFDREAAMWFGWFDHSLPQHTDDPE
;
A
#
# COMPACT_ATOMS: atom_id res chain seq x y z
N MET A 1 8.70 -11.85 -24.28
CA MET A 1 8.57 -12.27 -22.86
C MET A 1 8.76 -11.01 -22.05
N GLU A 2 7.66 -10.45 -21.58
CA GLU A 2 7.54 -9.06 -21.16
C GLU A 2 8.19 -8.85 -19.80
N SER A 3 9.30 -8.12 -19.79
CA SER A 3 9.97 -7.64 -18.58
C SER A 3 8.96 -6.77 -17.82
N THR A 4 8.29 -7.36 -16.83
CA THR A 4 7.42 -6.60 -15.93
C THR A 4 8.27 -5.48 -15.32
N HIS A 5 7.99 -4.23 -15.67
CA HIS A 5 8.66 -3.08 -15.10
C HIS A 5 8.57 -3.15 -13.57
N PRO A 6 9.67 -2.87 -12.84
CA PRO A 6 9.74 -3.04 -11.38
C PRO A 6 8.62 -2.28 -10.64
N THR A 7 8.15 -1.16 -11.21
CA THR A 7 7.02 -0.39 -10.71
C THR A 7 5.72 -1.19 -10.69
N VAL A 8 5.40 -1.92 -11.77
CA VAL A 8 4.16 -2.72 -11.87
C VAL A 8 4.17 -3.88 -10.87
N ALA A 9 5.32 -4.53 -10.69
CA ALA A 9 5.47 -5.60 -9.71
C ALA A 9 5.28 -5.09 -8.27
N LYS A 10 5.89 -3.94 -7.95
CA LYS A 10 5.74 -3.26 -6.66
C LYS A 10 4.27 -2.90 -6.38
N GLU A 11 3.57 -2.41 -7.39
CA GLU A 11 2.17 -1.98 -7.27
C GLU A 11 1.21 -3.16 -7.05
N ARG A 12 1.40 -4.27 -7.78
CA ARG A 12 0.65 -5.52 -7.52
C ARG A 12 0.89 -6.08 -6.12
N LEU A 13 2.13 -5.98 -5.63
CA LEU A 13 2.49 -6.40 -4.28
C LEU A 13 1.78 -5.54 -3.22
N LEU A 14 1.78 -4.21 -3.39
CA LEU A 14 1.09 -3.28 -2.51
C LEU A 14 -0.42 -3.52 -2.46
N GLU A 15 -1.03 -3.72 -3.63
CA GLU A 15 -2.46 -3.99 -3.78
C GLU A 15 -2.89 -5.30 -3.10
N SER A 16 -2.11 -6.36 -3.31
CA SER A 16 -2.36 -7.67 -2.70
C SER A 16 -2.18 -7.61 -1.19
N ALA A 17 -1.16 -6.87 -0.71
CA ALA A 17 -0.93 -6.63 0.70
C ALA A 17 -2.10 -5.92 1.36
N ARG A 18 -2.61 -4.83 0.76
CA ARG A 18 -3.79 -4.12 1.27
C ARG A 18 -4.96 -5.08 1.49
N ARG A 19 -5.31 -5.84 0.47
CA ARG A 19 -6.44 -6.79 0.51
C ARG A 19 -6.27 -7.85 1.59
N LEU A 20 -5.11 -8.51 1.62
CA LEU A 20 -4.86 -9.62 2.53
C LEU A 20 -4.74 -9.14 3.98
N PHE A 21 -4.01 -8.05 4.22
CA PHE A 21 -3.86 -7.50 5.57
C PHE A 21 -5.20 -7.02 6.14
N CYS A 22 -6.06 -6.39 5.32
CA CYS A 22 -7.40 -6.00 5.78
C CYS A 22 -8.31 -7.19 6.04
N ARG A 23 -8.26 -8.24 5.22
CA ARG A 23 -9.18 -9.39 5.35
C ARG A 23 -8.76 -10.36 6.46
N GLU A 24 -7.46 -10.56 6.64
CA GLU A 24 -6.93 -11.67 7.43
C GLU A 24 -6.00 -11.22 8.56
N GLY A 25 -5.53 -9.96 8.51
CA GLY A 25 -4.53 -9.44 9.42
C GLY A 25 -3.09 -9.75 8.97
N ILE A 26 -2.16 -8.91 9.40
CA ILE A 26 -0.73 -9.03 9.04
C ILE A 26 -0.10 -10.34 9.52
N HIS A 27 -0.40 -10.78 10.74
CA HIS A 27 0.24 -11.97 11.32
C HIS A 27 -0.25 -13.27 10.69
N ALA A 28 -1.54 -13.36 10.35
CA ALA A 28 -2.09 -14.51 9.63
C ALA A 28 -1.64 -14.56 8.15
N THR A 29 -1.29 -13.40 7.57
CA THR A 29 -0.80 -13.34 6.19
C THR A 29 0.69 -13.68 6.13
N GLY A 30 0.99 -14.90 5.66
CA GLY A 30 2.36 -15.34 5.37
C GLY A 30 2.96 -14.69 4.12
N VAL A 31 4.28 -14.46 4.14
CA VAL A 31 5.02 -13.87 2.99
C VAL A 31 4.83 -14.68 1.71
N SER A 32 4.87 -16.02 1.79
CA SER A 32 4.71 -16.87 0.60
C SER A 32 3.34 -16.71 -0.07
N ARG A 33 2.27 -16.59 0.73
CA ARG A 33 0.91 -16.35 0.22
C ARG A 33 0.82 -15.01 -0.48
N LEU A 34 1.34 -13.96 0.15
CA LEU A 34 1.37 -12.62 -0.39
C LEU A 34 2.08 -12.57 -1.75
N LEU A 35 3.26 -13.19 -1.86
CA LEU A 35 4.04 -13.24 -3.10
C LEU A 35 3.31 -14.01 -4.21
N SER A 36 2.62 -15.10 -3.85
CA SER A 36 1.82 -15.89 -4.78
C SER A 36 0.62 -15.11 -5.32
N GLU A 37 -0.14 -14.43 -4.47
CA GLU A 37 -1.28 -13.61 -4.89
C GLU A 37 -0.84 -12.43 -5.77
N ALA A 38 0.25 -11.76 -5.41
CA ALA A 38 0.83 -10.65 -6.16
C ALA A 38 1.52 -11.07 -7.47
N LYS A 39 1.79 -12.38 -7.65
CA LYS A 39 2.58 -12.95 -8.75
C LYS A 39 3.94 -12.26 -8.89
N VAL A 40 4.67 -12.14 -7.79
CA VAL A 40 6.00 -11.53 -7.73
C VAL A 40 7.01 -12.42 -7.03
N ALA A 41 8.28 -12.23 -7.35
CA ALA A 41 9.36 -12.92 -6.68
C ALA A 41 9.57 -12.39 -5.26
N ARG A 42 10.09 -13.24 -4.37
CA ARG A 42 10.46 -12.86 -2.99
C ARG A 42 11.40 -11.64 -2.95
N ARG A 43 12.35 -11.60 -3.88
CA ARG A 43 13.28 -10.48 -4.05
C ARG A 43 12.57 -9.14 -4.18
N THR A 44 11.47 -9.07 -4.92
CA THR A 44 10.70 -7.83 -5.14
C THR A 44 10.19 -7.22 -3.83
N LEU A 45 9.73 -8.05 -2.88
CA LEU A 45 9.31 -7.57 -1.55
C LEU A 45 10.47 -6.89 -0.83
N TYR A 46 11.60 -7.59 -0.72
CA TYR A 46 12.74 -7.11 0.06
C TYR A 46 13.44 -5.93 -0.61
N GLU A 47 13.53 -5.89 -1.94
CA GLU A 47 14.08 -4.74 -2.68
C GLU A 47 13.16 -3.51 -2.62
N SER A 48 11.84 -3.71 -2.67
CA SER A 48 10.89 -2.58 -2.71
C SER A 48 10.55 -2.03 -1.32
N TYR A 49 10.52 -2.89 -0.30
CA TYR A 49 9.99 -2.56 1.02
C TYR A 49 10.89 -3.01 2.19
N GLY A 50 11.82 -3.94 1.99
CA GLY A 50 12.73 -4.44 3.03
C GLY A 50 12.10 -5.41 4.04
N SER A 51 10.83 -5.24 4.42
CA SER A 51 10.12 -6.15 5.32
C SER A 51 8.61 -6.19 5.06
N LYS A 52 7.91 -7.13 5.71
CA LYS A 52 6.44 -7.22 5.64
C LYS A 52 5.79 -6.05 6.38
N GLU A 53 6.40 -5.60 7.46
CA GLU A 53 5.97 -4.50 8.31
C GLU A 53 6.11 -3.16 7.57
N ASN A 54 7.19 -2.97 6.82
CA ASN A 54 7.37 -1.80 5.96
C ASN A 54 6.39 -1.79 4.79
N LEU A 55 6.05 -2.97 4.25
CA LEU A 55 4.98 -3.08 3.27
C LEU A 55 3.62 -2.69 3.86
N LEU A 56 3.33 -3.09 5.11
CA LEU A 56 2.12 -2.64 5.81
C LEU A 56 2.13 -1.11 6.01
N ARG A 57 3.27 -0.53 6.40
CA ARG A 57 3.41 0.94 6.49
C ARG A 57 3.12 1.61 5.14
N ALA A 58 3.65 1.08 4.05
CA ALA A 58 3.39 1.61 2.71
C ALA A 58 1.91 1.49 2.30
N VAL A 59 1.21 0.43 2.74
CA VAL A 59 -0.25 0.33 2.57
C VAL A 59 -0.94 1.47 3.32
N PHE A 60 -0.60 1.70 4.59
CA PHE A 60 -1.19 2.81 5.36
C PHE A 60 -0.88 4.17 4.77
N ASP A 61 0.35 4.42 4.32
CA ASP A 61 0.73 5.68 3.70
C ASP A 61 -0.10 5.95 2.43
N ARG A 62 -0.40 4.92 1.63
CA ARG A 62 -1.28 5.04 0.45
C ARG A 62 -2.72 5.36 0.84
N GLU A 63 -3.28 4.68 1.83
CA GLU A 63 -4.64 4.95 2.32
C GLU A 63 -4.74 6.35 2.94
N ALA A 64 -3.76 6.74 3.76
CA ALA A 64 -3.69 8.05 4.37
C ALA A 64 -3.62 9.16 3.32
N ALA A 65 -2.82 9.00 2.26
CA ALA A 65 -2.75 9.97 1.17
C ALA A 65 -4.11 10.16 0.47
N MET A 66 -4.86 9.08 0.25
CA MET A 66 -6.22 9.19 -0.31
C MET A 66 -7.16 9.90 0.67
N TRP A 67 -7.07 9.57 1.96
CA TRP A 67 -7.93 10.14 2.99
C TRP A 67 -7.66 11.62 3.22
N PHE A 68 -6.40 12.03 3.37
CA PHE A 68 -6.00 13.43 3.50
C PHE A 68 -6.32 14.25 2.26
N GLY A 69 -6.11 13.71 1.05
CA GLY A 69 -6.46 14.40 -0.19
C GLY A 69 -7.97 14.64 -0.33
N TRP A 70 -8.79 13.66 0.04
CA TRP A 70 -10.25 13.84 0.10
C TRP A 70 -10.66 14.82 1.20
N PHE A 71 -10.07 14.70 2.39
CA PHE A 71 -10.41 15.52 3.56
C PHE A 71 -10.06 16.99 3.34
N ASP A 72 -8.88 17.29 2.80
CA ASP A 72 -8.42 18.66 2.49
C ASP A 72 -9.30 19.33 1.43
N HIS A 73 -9.80 18.58 0.45
CA HIS A 73 -10.74 19.10 -0.54
C HIS A 73 -12.16 19.31 0.00
N SER A 74 -12.55 18.56 1.03
CA SER A 74 -13.91 18.55 1.57
C SER A 74 -14.10 19.49 2.76
N LEU A 75 -13.02 19.98 3.37
CA LEU A 75 -13.10 21.02 4.37
C LEU A 75 -13.43 22.35 3.68
N PRO A 76 -14.51 23.05 4.08
CA PRO A 76 -14.64 24.45 3.74
C PRO A 76 -13.38 25.14 4.23
N GLN A 77 -12.75 25.95 3.36
CA GLN A 77 -11.76 26.92 3.80
C GLN A 77 -12.52 27.84 4.76
N HIS A 78 -12.46 27.56 6.07
CA HIS A 78 -12.88 28.52 7.08
C HIS A 78 -11.93 29.69 6.91
N THR A 79 -12.38 30.62 6.08
CA THR A 79 -11.88 31.97 6.07
C THR A 79 -12.36 32.47 7.41
N ASP A 80 -11.47 32.52 8.40
CA ASP A 80 -11.74 33.23 9.64
C ASP A 80 -12.21 34.63 9.22
N ASP A 81 -13.50 34.89 9.39
CA ASP A 81 -14.07 36.22 9.22
C ASP A 81 -13.55 37.01 10.42
N PRO A 82 -12.66 38.00 10.23
CA PRO A 82 -12.17 38.79 11.34
C PRO A 82 -13.29 39.74 11.77
N GLU A 83 -13.81 39.57 12.99
CA GLU A 83 -14.58 40.61 13.69
C GLU A 83 -13.72 41.85 13.99
#